data_AF-A0A7R8UVA3-F1
#
_entry.id   AF-A0A7R8UVA3-F1
#
_cell.length_a   1.000
_cell.length_b   1.000
_cell.length_c   1.000
_cell.angle_alpha   90.00
_cell.angle_beta   90.00
_cell.angle_gamma   90.00
#
_symmetry.space_group_name_H-M   'P 1'
#
loop_
_entity.id
_entity.type
_entity.pdbx_description
1 polymer ?
#
loop_
_entity_poly.entity_id
_entity_poly.type
_entity_poly.pdbx_seq_one_letter_code
_entity_poly.pdbx_strand_id
1 'polypeptide(L)'
;MAHTCRGTISLHGALIHTVDSCTFVISNGGTQTFHIKAGNEVERQSWVTALELAKAKAIRAIESEEEEEETTSQAIPSEELNAVVRDLSGRLENLRTCYDLISKHGTALQRALTDLESGEDIATKSKIVNERATLFRITSNAMINACSDYLQTAQSQGHKWSKMLQHERDQRQKLEEMVEQLARQHSHLEQAAHRHIPMPITIL
;
A
#
# COMPACT_ATOMS: atom_id res chain seq x y z
N MET A 1 29.78 12.66 -20.91
CA MET A 1 29.24 12.27 -22.24
C MET A 1 27.72 12.36 -22.13
N ALA A 2 27.06 13.17 -22.96
CA ALA A 2 25.61 13.25 -22.96
C ALA A 2 25.05 11.95 -23.57
N HIS A 3 24.35 11.14 -22.76
CA HIS A 3 23.67 9.96 -23.27
C HIS A 3 22.44 10.40 -24.06
N THR A 4 22.56 10.44 -25.39
CA THR A 4 21.42 10.66 -26.28
C THR A 4 20.76 9.32 -26.57
N CYS A 5 19.57 9.10 -26.00
CA CYS A 5 18.76 7.93 -26.33
C CYS A 5 18.40 7.97 -27.83
N ARG A 6 18.80 6.93 -28.58
CA ARG A 6 18.55 6.82 -30.02
C ARG A 6 17.33 5.99 -30.38
N GLY A 7 16.65 5.43 -29.39
CA GLY A 7 15.45 4.63 -29.57
C GLY A 7 14.98 4.03 -28.26
N THR A 8 13.79 3.45 -28.30
CA THR A 8 13.17 2.72 -27.19
C THR A 8 12.36 1.58 -27.79
N ILE A 9 12.38 0.43 -27.12
CA ILE A 9 11.56 -0.73 -27.46
C ILE A 9 10.81 -1.18 -26.21
N SER A 10 9.52 -1.46 -26.36
CA SER A 10 8.75 -2.09 -25.28
C SER A 10 9.13 -3.56 -25.17
N LEU A 11 9.39 -4.03 -23.95
CA LEU A 11 9.63 -5.45 -23.67
C LEU A 11 8.33 -6.24 -23.48
N HIS A 12 7.18 -5.56 -23.36
CA HIS A 12 5.89 -6.22 -23.28
C HIS A 12 5.60 -6.95 -24.60
N GLY A 13 5.46 -8.27 -24.53
CA GLY A 13 5.29 -9.12 -25.72
C GLY A 13 6.56 -9.30 -26.59
N ALA A 14 7.71 -8.74 -26.19
CA ALA A 14 8.93 -8.84 -26.99
C ALA A 14 9.54 -10.26 -26.95
N LEU A 15 10.00 -10.77 -28.09
CA LEU A 15 10.74 -12.02 -28.20
C LEU A 15 12.24 -11.73 -28.20
N ILE A 16 12.99 -12.44 -27.34
CA ILE A 16 14.44 -12.36 -27.27
C ILE A 16 15.00 -13.70 -27.75
N HIS A 17 15.83 -13.68 -28.78
CA HIS A 17 16.41 -14.89 -29.37
C HIS A 17 17.92 -14.75 -29.53
N THR A 18 18.66 -15.73 -29.04
CA THR A 18 20.11 -15.83 -29.23
C THR A 18 20.44 -16.39 -30.60
N VAL A 19 21.23 -15.68 -31.40
CA VAL A 19 21.56 -16.07 -32.78
C VAL A 19 22.90 -16.81 -32.85
N ASP A 20 23.93 -16.29 -32.17
CA ASP A 20 25.26 -16.88 -32.10
C ASP A 20 25.94 -16.56 -30.76
N SER A 21 27.22 -16.91 -30.63
CA SER A 21 27.99 -16.72 -29.39
C SER A 21 27.92 -15.29 -28.86
N CYS A 22 27.89 -14.26 -29.72
CA CYS A 22 27.94 -12.86 -29.31
C CYS A 22 26.71 -12.04 -29.76
N THR A 23 25.77 -12.63 -30.48
CA THR A 23 24.66 -11.90 -31.11
C THR A 23 23.31 -12.41 -30.61
N PHE A 24 22.40 -11.48 -30.34
CA PHE A 24 21.01 -11.76 -30.00
C PHE A 24 20.08 -10.74 -30.66
N VAL A 25 18.80 -11.09 -30.76
CA VAL A 25 17.76 -10.31 -31.43
C VAL A 25 16.62 -10.06 -30.46
N ILE A 26 16.11 -8.83 -30.46
CA ILE A 26 14.89 -8.45 -29.75
C ILE A 26 13.86 -8.04 -30.80
N SER A 27 12.68 -8.66 -30.81
CA SER A 27 11.59 -8.31 -31.71
C SER A 27 10.27 -8.09 -30.96
N ASN A 28 9.48 -7.10 -31.36
CA ASN A 28 8.15 -6.86 -30.78
C ASN A 28 7.07 -6.93 -31.87
N GLY A 29 6.39 -8.08 -31.96
CA GLY A 29 5.21 -8.27 -32.83
C GLY A 29 5.41 -7.95 -34.31
N GLY A 30 6.64 -7.99 -34.82
CA GLY A 30 6.98 -7.70 -36.22
C GLY A 30 7.14 -6.21 -36.60
N THR A 31 6.93 -5.28 -35.66
CA THR A 31 7.03 -3.82 -35.93
C THR A 31 8.42 -3.24 -35.70
N GLN A 32 9.17 -3.81 -34.75
CA GLN A 32 10.52 -3.40 -34.41
C GLN A 32 11.38 -4.62 -34.13
N THR A 33 12.53 -4.71 -34.79
CA THR A 33 13.51 -5.78 -34.60
C THR A 33 14.90 -5.17 -34.48
N PHE A 34 15.60 -5.48 -33.39
CA PHE A 34 16.96 -5.02 -33.13
C PHE A 34 17.91 -6.20 -33.05
N HIS A 35 18.97 -6.16 -33.85
CA HIS A 35 20.09 -7.09 -33.78
C HIS A 35 21.19 -6.48 -32.92
N ILE A 36 21.54 -7.14 -31.82
CA ILE A 36 22.49 -6.63 -30.84
C ILE A 36 23.67 -7.59 -30.78
N LYS A 37 24.88 -7.04 -30.92
CA LYS A 37 26.14 -7.77 -30.82
C LYS A 37 26.89 -7.31 -29.57
N ALA A 38 27.13 -8.24 -28.65
CA ALA A 38 27.97 -8.04 -27.48
C ALA A 38 29.46 -8.28 -27.81
N GLY A 39 30.34 -7.86 -26.91
CA GLY A 39 31.79 -8.06 -27.06
C GLY A 39 32.23 -9.52 -26.93
N ASN A 40 31.48 -10.35 -26.21
CA ASN A 40 31.72 -11.78 -26.03
C ASN A 40 30.46 -12.53 -25.59
N GLU A 41 30.57 -13.86 -25.46
CA GLU A 41 29.47 -14.73 -25.04
C GLU A 41 28.97 -14.48 -23.63
N VAL A 42 29.87 -14.18 -22.69
CA VAL A 42 29.49 -13.90 -21.29
C VAL A 42 28.65 -12.62 -21.22
N GLU A 43 29.08 -11.58 -21.94
CA GLU A 43 28.36 -10.32 -22.00
C GLU A 43 26.99 -10.50 -22.69
N ARG A 44 26.93 -11.24 -23.80
CA ARG A 44 25.67 -11.59 -24.46
C ARG A 44 24.72 -12.31 -23.50
N GLN A 45 25.21 -13.29 -22.75
CA GLN A 45 24.41 -14.02 -21.77
C GLN A 45 23.90 -13.11 -20.65
N SER A 46 24.74 -12.19 -20.17
CA SER A 46 24.36 -11.19 -19.17
C SER A 46 23.22 -10.29 -19.65
N TRP A 47 23.33 -9.76 -20.88
CA TRP A 47 22.29 -8.94 -21.49
C TRP A 47 20.96 -9.68 -21.65
N VAL A 48 20.99 -10.90 -22.20
CA VAL A 48 19.78 -11.72 -22.39
C VAL A 48 19.11 -11.99 -21.04
N THR A 49 19.88 -12.36 -20.02
CA THR A 49 19.36 -12.64 -18.68
C THR A 49 18.72 -11.40 -18.05
N ALA A 50 19.38 -10.25 -18.15
CA ALA A 50 18.87 -8.98 -17.62
C ALA A 50 17.57 -8.56 -18.31
N LEU A 51 17.49 -8.71 -19.64
CA LEU A 51 16.31 -8.37 -20.42
C LEU A 51 15.13 -9.31 -20.16
N GLU A 52 15.38 -10.62 -20.05
CA GLU A 52 14.34 -11.59 -19.67
C GLU A 52 13.82 -11.34 -18.26
N LEU A 53 14.70 -10.99 -17.31
CA LEU A 53 14.29 -10.63 -15.96
C LEU A 53 13.45 -9.33 -15.95
N ALA A 54 13.85 -8.32 -16.73
CA ALA A 54 13.11 -7.07 -16.87
C ALA A 54 11.74 -7.30 -17.52
N LYS A 55 11.67 -8.17 -18.54
CA LYS A 55 10.41 -8.59 -19.17
C LYS A 55 9.50 -9.31 -18.18
N ALA A 56 10.00 -10.31 -17.44
CA ALA A 56 9.23 -11.02 -16.44
C ALA A 56 8.76 -10.12 -15.28
N LYS A 57 9.53 -9.07 -14.96
CA LYS A 57 9.11 -8.05 -13.98
C LYS A 57 8.00 -7.16 -14.54
N ALA A 58 8.10 -6.74 -15.80
CA ALA A 58 7.09 -5.93 -16.46
C ALA A 58 5.77 -6.69 -16.64
N ILE A 59 5.82 -7.97 -17.02
CA ILE A 59 4.63 -8.82 -17.13
C ILE A 59 3.93 -8.94 -15.78
N ARG A 60 4.66 -9.28 -14.70
CA ARG A 60 4.05 -9.36 -13.36
C ARG A 60 3.46 -8.04 -12.85
N ALA A 61 4.05 -6.91 -13.22
CA ALA A 61 3.49 -5.61 -12.88
C ALA A 61 2.14 -5.40 -13.59
N ILE A 62 2.06 -5.75 -14.87
CA ILE A 62 0.83 -5.65 -15.66
C ILE A 62 -0.21 -6.68 -15.21
N GLU A 63 0.16 -7.94 -14.95
CA GLU A 63 -0.78 -8.95 -14.44
C GLU A 63 -1.31 -8.56 -13.05
N SER A 64 -0.51 -7.92 -12.20
CA SER A 64 -0.98 -7.36 -10.93
C SER A 64 -1.91 -6.16 -11.12
N GLU A 65 -1.72 -5.37 -12.17
CA GLU A 65 -2.59 -4.23 -12.51
C GLU A 65 -3.90 -4.72 -13.19
N GLU A 66 -3.83 -5.77 -14.02
CA GLU A 66 -4.97 -6.40 -14.71
C GLU A 66 -5.80 -7.28 -13.76
N GLU A 67 -5.20 -8.00 -12.80
CA GLU A 67 -5.94 -8.61 -11.69
C GLU A 67 -6.63 -7.53 -10.84
N GLU A 68 -6.01 -6.36 -10.65
CA GLU A 68 -6.64 -5.20 -10.02
C GLU A 68 -7.80 -4.64 -10.91
N GLU A 69 -7.70 -4.65 -12.25
CA GLU A 69 -8.77 -4.22 -13.16
C GLU A 69 -9.93 -5.22 -13.31
N GLU A 70 -9.70 -6.53 -13.42
CA GLU A 70 -10.79 -7.53 -13.42
C GLU A 70 -11.48 -7.64 -12.05
N THR A 71 -10.77 -7.32 -10.96
CA THR A 71 -11.39 -7.16 -9.62
C THR A 71 -11.99 -5.77 -9.37
N THR A 72 -11.75 -4.74 -10.22
CA THR A 72 -12.28 -3.37 -10.03
C THR A 72 -13.80 -3.22 -10.14
N SER A 73 -14.55 -4.29 -10.43
CA SER A 73 -16.02 -4.29 -10.26
C SER A 73 -16.48 -4.53 -8.82
N GLN A 74 -15.58 -4.84 -7.88
CA GLN A 74 -15.90 -4.94 -6.46
C GLN A 74 -15.17 -3.84 -5.70
N ALA A 75 -15.94 -2.84 -5.23
CA ALA A 75 -15.46 -1.89 -4.23
C ALA A 75 -14.71 -2.64 -3.13
N ILE A 76 -13.53 -2.16 -2.74
CA ILE A 76 -12.83 -2.71 -1.56
C ILE A 76 -13.84 -2.67 -0.41
N PRO A 77 -14.26 -3.83 0.15
CA PRO A 77 -15.40 -3.84 1.05
C PRO A 77 -15.11 -2.94 2.25
N SER A 78 -16.08 -2.08 2.61
CA SER A 78 -16.10 -1.32 3.87
C SER A 78 -15.68 -2.17 5.08
N GLU A 79 -15.94 -3.49 5.01
CA GLU A 79 -15.51 -4.50 5.96
C GLU A 79 -13.98 -4.61 6.15
N GLU A 80 -13.17 -4.48 5.10
CA GLU A 80 -11.72 -4.45 5.22
C GLU A 80 -11.21 -3.21 5.93
N LEU A 81 -11.80 -2.04 5.65
CA LEU A 81 -11.47 -0.80 6.34
C LEU A 81 -11.81 -0.93 7.82
N ASN A 82 -13.00 -1.42 8.11
CA ASN A 82 -13.47 -1.66 9.47
C ASN A 82 -12.60 -2.69 10.21
N ALA A 83 -12.06 -3.69 9.51
CA ALA A 83 -11.14 -4.66 10.09
C ALA A 83 -9.81 -3.99 10.51
N VAL A 84 -9.24 -3.14 9.64
CA VAL A 84 -8.00 -2.41 9.96
C VAL A 84 -8.20 -1.44 11.12
N VAL A 85 -9.30 -0.68 11.11
CA VAL A 85 -9.64 0.25 12.20
C VAL A 85 -9.83 -0.50 13.52
N ARG A 86 -10.49 -1.66 13.49
CA ARG A 86 -10.72 -2.49 14.69
C ARG A 86 -9.41 -3.04 15.26
N ASP A 87 -8.50 -3.53 14.41
CA ASP A 87 -7.20 -4.04 14.85
C ASP A 87 -6.33 -2.94 15.48
N LEU A 88 -6.21 -1.78 14.82
CA LEU A 88 -5.50 -0.63 15.39
C LEU A 88 -6.11 -0.14 16.71
N SER A 89 -7.45 -0.12 16.80
CA SER A 89 -8.15 0.27 18.02
C SER A 89 -7.90 -0.72 19.16
N GLY A 90 -7.94 -2.02 18.87
CA GLY A 90 -7.63 -3.05 19.87
C GLY A 90 -6.20 -2.95 20.40
N ARG A 91 -5.22 -2.71 19.52
CA ARG A 91 -3.82 -2.54 19.93
C ARG A 91 -3.60 -1.25 20.72
N LEU A 92 -4.30 -0.17 20.35
CA LEU A 92 -4.27 1.08 21.12
C LEU A 92 -4.84 0.88 22.53
N GLU A 93 -5.88 0.09 22.69
CA GLU A 93 -6.47 -0.20 24.01
C GLU A 93 -5.53 -1.05 24.89
N ASN A 94 -4.84 -2.03 24.30
CA ASN A 94 -3.78 -2.78 24.98
C ASN A 94 -2.65 -1.85 25.43
N LEU A 95 -2.24 -0.91 24.58
CA LEU A 95 -1.21 0.09 24.90
C LEU A 95 -1.65 1.01 26.04
N ARG A 96 -2.91 1.47 26.05
CA ARG A 96 -3.50 2.27 27.13
C ARG A 96 -3.51 1.49 28.45
N THR A 97 -3.90 0.23 28.41
CA THR A 97 -3.88 -0.64 29.60
C THR A 97 -2.46 -0.78 30.15
N CYS A 98 -1.46 -0.99 29.29
CA CYS A 98 -0.06 -1.04 29.70
C CYS A 98 0.41 0.30 30.28
N TYR A 99 0.02 1.43 29.67
CA TYR A 99 0.31 2.78 30.14
C TYR A 99 -0.24 3.03 31.56
N ASP A 100 -1.48 2.63 31.82
CA ASP A 100 -2.09 2.79 33.14
C ASP A 100 -1.37 1.94 34.20
N LEU A 101 -0.96 0.72 33.84
CA LEU A 101 -0.23 -0.18 34.73
C LEU A 101 1.17 0.35 35.05
N ILE A 102 1.95 0.76 34.03
CA ILE A 102 3.29 1.32 34.24
C ILE A 102 3.23 2.62 35.06
N SER A 103 2.22 3.47 34.84
CA SER A 103 2.01 4.70 35.63
C SER A 103 1.71 4.39 37.10
N LYS A 104 0.77 3.46 37.36
CA LYS A 104 0.43 3.02 38.73
C LYS A 104 1.63 2.39 39.45
N HIS A 105 2.35 1.49 38.79
CA HIS A 105 3.51 0.82 39.39
C HIS A 105 4.71 1.75 39.54
N GLY A 106 4.92 2.68 38.61
CA GLY A 106 5.94 3.72 38.72
C GLY A 106 5.69 4.62 39.93
N THR A 107 4.45 5.06 40.12
CA THR A 107 4.07 5.86 41.30
C THR A 107 4.24 5.07 42.60
N ALA A 108 3.85 3.78 42.62
CA ALA A 108 4.02 2.93 43.80
C ALA A 108 5.49 2.67 44.15
N LEU A 109 6.34 2.46 43.14
CA LEU A 109 7.79 2.32 43.32
C LEU A 109 8.40 3.63 43.84
N GLN A 110 8.01 4.78 43.27
CA GLN A 110 8.51 6.07 43.71
C GLN A 110 8.19 6.33 45.18
N ARG A 111 6.94 6.04 45.62
CA ARG A 111 6.59 6.12 47.05
C ARG A 111 7.44 5.19 47.92
N ALA A 112 7.62 3.94 47.52
CA ALA A 112 8.42 2.97 48.28
C ALA A 112 9.89 3.41 48.42
N LEU A 113 10.44 4.07 47.39
CA LEU A 113 11.78 4.65 47.44
C LEU A 113 11.85 5.83 48.41
N THR A 114 10.87 6.75 48.37
CA THR A 114 10.78 7.86 49.33
C THR A 114 10.64 7.36 50.77
N ASP A 115 9.84 6.33 51.01
CA ASP A 115 9.68 5.75 52.35
C ASP A 115 11.00 5.14 52.86
N LEU A 116 11.81 4.55 51.97
CA LEU A 116 13.13 3.98 52.32
C LEU A 116 14.12 5.05 52.79
N GLU A 117 14.03 6.28 52.26
CA GLU A 117 14.92 7.40 52.62
C GLU A 117 14.75 7.87 54.08
N SER A 118 13.64 7.53 54.73
CA SER A 118 13.39 7.87 56.15
C SER A 118 14.28 7.11 57.15
N GLY A 119 15.04 6.10 56.72
CA GLY A 119 16.09 5.44 57.53
C GLY A 119 15.63 4.44 58.59
N GLU A 120 14.34 4.38 58.93
CA GLU A 120 13.77 3.36 59.83
C GLU A 120 13.37 2.08 59.06
N ASP A 121 13.48 0.90 59.67
CA ASP A 121 13.06 -0.39 59.10
C ASP A 121 13.61 -0.70 57.68
N ILE A 122 14.88 -0.36 57.44
CA ILE A 122 15.56 -0.48 56.13
C ILE A 122 15.38 -1.88 55.52
N ALA A 123 15.50 -2.95 56.32
CA ALA A 123 15.36 -4.32 55.83
C ALA A 123 13.95 -4.59 55.25
N THR A 124 12.90 -4.18 55.96
CA THR A 124 11.50 -4.36 55.54
C THR A 124 11.19 -3.49 54.32
N LYS A 125 11.60 -2.22 54.34
CA LYS A 125 11.37 -1.27 53.24
C LYS A 125 12.14 -1.65 51.98
N SER A 126 13.37 -2.18 52.11
CA SER A 126 14.15 -2.71 50.99
C SER A 126 13.43 -3.87 50.30
N LYS A 127 12.81 -4.77 51.06
CA LYS A 127 11.99 -5.84 50.50
C LYS A 127 10.80 -5.30 49.70
N ILE A 128 10.09 -4.30 50.24
CA ILE A 128 8.96 -3.64 49.56
C ILE A 128 9.43 -2.98 48.26
N VAL A 129 10.53 -2.23 48.29
CA VAL A 129 11.12 -1.62 47.09
C VAL A 129 11.45 -2.68 46.04
N ASN A 130 12.03 -3.81 46.43
CA ASN A 130 12.36 -4.89 45.51
C ASN A 130 11.11 -5.51 44.85
N GLU A 131 10.03 -5.70 45.61
CA GLU A 131 8.74 -6.16 45.07
C GLU A 131 8.14 -5.15 44.09
N ARG A 132 8.14 -3.84 44.44
CA ARG A 132 7.65 -2.78 43.55
C ARG A 132 8.50 -2.62 42.29
N ALA A 133 9.83 -2.75 42.41
CA ALA A 133 10.75 -2.69 41.28
C ALA A 133 10.54 -3.87 40.33
N THR A 134 10.27 -5.06 40.87
CA THR A 134 9.94 -6.25 40.08
C THR A 134 8.65 -6.04 39.29
N LEU A 135 7.58 -5.55 39.93
CA LEU A 135 6.32 -5.24 39.25
C LEU A 135 6.50 -4.18 38.16
N PHE A 136 7.20 -3.09 38.47
CA PHE A 136 7.49 -2.03 37.51
C PHE A 136 8.27 -2.56 36.31
N ARG A 137 9.28 -3.40 36.53
CA ARG A 137 10.07 -4.03 35.46
C ARG A 137 9.20 -4.89 34.55
N ILE A 138 8.30 -5.70 35.10
CA ILE A 138 7.36 -6.53 34.34
C ILE A 138 6.45 -5.64 33.47
N THR A 139 5.83 -4.61 34.07
CA THR A 139 4.92 -3.72 33.32
C THR A 139 5.63 -2.85 32.30
N SER A 140 6.87 -2.43 32.56
CA SER A 140 7.68 -1.69 31.58
C SER A 140 8.03 -2.54 30.37
N ASN A 141 8.34 -3.83 30.57
CA ASN A 141 8.57 -4.75 29.46
C ASN A 141 7.27 -4.97 28.65
N ALA A 142 6.14 -5.18 29.33
CA ALA A 142 4.84 -5.27 28.67
C ALA A 142 4.51 -4.01 27.84
N MET A 143 4.80 -2.81 28.37
CA MET A 143 4.64 -1.54 27.66
C MET A 143 5.53 -1.46 26.41
N ILE A 144 6.80 -1.85 26.50
CA ILE A 144 7.73 -1.87 25.36
C ILE A 144 7.18 -2.78 24.24
N ASN A 145 6.69 -3.96 24.60
CA ASN A 145 6.12 -4.89 23.62
C ASN A 145 4.84 -4.33 23.00
N ALA A 146 3.92 -3.77 23.80
CA ALA A 146 2.70 -3.14 23.30
C ALA A 146 2.98 -1.95 22.36
N CYS A 147 4.00 -1.13 22.67
CA CYS A 147 4.48 -0.06 21.79
C CYS A 147 4.99 -0.62 20.46
N SER A 148 5.81 -1.67 20.50
CA SER A 148 6.38 -2.31 19.31
C SER A 148 5.28 -2.90 18.42
N ASP A 149 4.33 -3.62 19.02
CA ASP A 149 3.22 -4.26 18.32
C ASP A 149 2.28 -3.23 17.66
N TYR A 150 2.01 -2.12 18.37
CA TYR A 150 1.23 -1.02 17.81
C TYR A 150 1.96 -0.35 16.66
N LEU A 151 3.26 -0.03 16.83
CA LEU A 151 4.08 0.61 15.80
C LEU A 151 4.15 -0.24 14.53
N GLN A 152 4.43 -1.53 14.67
CA GLN A 152 4.51 -2.46 13.55
C GLN A 152 3.18 -2.53 12.79
N THR A 153 2.06 -2.55 13.52
CA THR A 153 0.74 -2.60 12.90
C THR A 153 0.38 -1.27 12.22
N ALA A 154 0.66 -0.14 12.85
CA ALA A 154 0.44 1.16 12.23
C ALA A 154 1.26 1.32 10.94
N GLN A 155 2.52 0.86 10.93
CA GLN A 155 3.39 0.91 9.75
C GLN A 155 2.90 0.01 8.62
N SER A 156 2.48 -1.22 8.92
CA SER A 156 2.00 -2.15 7.89
C SER A 156 0.68 -1.71 7.27
N GLN A 157 -0.20 -1.09 8.05
CA GLN A 157 -1.52 -0.66 7.58
C GLN A 157 -1.50 0.65 6.78
N GLY A 158 -0.45 1.48 6.90
CA GLY A 158 -0.35 2.74 6.16
C GLY A 158 -0.35 2.57 4.63
N HIS A 159 0.34 1.55 4.11
CA HIS A 159 0.32 1.22 2.69
C HIS A 159 -1.07 0.71 2.25
N LYS A 160 -1.71 -0.12 3.08
CA LYS A 160 -3.05 -0.63 2.81
C LYS A 160 -4.07 0.52 2.72
N TRP A 161 -4.06 1.45 3.67
CA TRP A 161 -4.91 2.64 3.63
C TRP A 161 -4.67 3.53 2.42
N SER A 162 -3.41 3.74 2.03
CA SER A 162 -3.10 4.54 0.84
C SER A 162 -3.70 3.92 -0.43
N LYS A 163 -3.61 2.59 -0.58
CA LYS A 163 -4.24 1.87 -1.71
C LYS A 163 -5.76 2.00 -1.68
N MET A 164 -6.37 1.77 -0.51
CA MET A 164 -7.83 1.87 -0.35
C MET A 164 -8.37 3.26 -0.68
N LEU A 165 -7.68 4.30 -0.21
CA LEU A 165 -8.07 5.69 -0.48
C LEU A 165 -7.92 6.05 -1.96
N GLN A 166 -6.88 5.53 -2.63
CA GLN A 166 -6.68 5.77 -4.06
C GLN A 166 -7.79 5.09 -4.88
N HIS A 167 -8.13 3.84 -4.56
CA HIS A 167 -9.23 3.13 -5.19
C HIS A 167 -10.57 3.87 -5.07
N GLU A 168 -10.91 4.35 -3.88
CA GLU A 168 -12.12 5.18 -3.66
C GLU A 168 -12.11 6.47 -4.50
N ARG A 169 -10.96 7.15 -4.62
CA ARG A 169 -10.84 8.34 -5.48
C ARG A 169 -11.08 8.00 -6.95
N ASP A 170 -10.49 6.91 -7.42
CA ASP A 170 -10.62 6.48 -8.82
C ASP A 170 -12.06 6.02 -9.12
N GLN A 171 -12.71 5.30 -8.20
CA GLN A 171 -14.13 4.95 -8.31
C GLN A 171 -15.03 6.18 -8.34
N ARG A 172 -14.80 7.14 -7.43
CA ARG A 172 -15.54 8.40 -7.41
C ARG A 172 -15.40 9.15 -8.73
N GLN A 173 -14.19 9.24 -9.29
CA GLN A 173 -13.96 9.89 -10.57
C GLN A 173 -14.73 9.18 -11.70
N LYS A 174 -14.66 7.84 -11.77
CA LYS A 174 -15.41 7.05 -12.77
C LYS A 174 -16.93 7.29 -12.66
N LEU A 175 -17.47 7.37 -11.45
CA LEU A 175 -18.88 7.65 -11.22
C LEU A 175 -19.25 9.08 -11.66
N GLU A 176 -18.40 10.07 -11.39
CA GLU A 176 -18.60 11.46 -11.84
C GLU A 176 -18.64 11.54 -13.37
N GLU A 177 -17.72 10.88 -14.07
CA GLU A 177 -17.69 10.81 -15.54
C GLU A 177 -18.95 10.13 -16.12
N MET A 178 -19.40 9.04 -15.49
CA MET A 178 -20.61 8.31 -15.90
C MET A 178 -21.86 9.18 -15.73
N VAL A 179 -21.98 9.90 -14.61
CA VAL A 179 -23.09 10.83 -14.36
C VAL A 179 -23.09 11.96 -15.39
N GLU A 180 -21.91 12.50 -15.74
CA GLU A 180 -21.82 13.54 -16.76
C GLU A 180 -22.22 13.03 -18.15
N GLN A 181 -21.80 11.81 -18.52
CA GLN A 181 -22.22 11.17 -19.77
C GLN A 181 -23.74 10.94 -19.81
N LEU A 182 -24.33 10.44 -18.73
CA LEU A 182 -25.78 10.27 -18.60
C LEU A 182 -26.52 11.60 -18.74
N ALA A 183 -26.03 12.67 -18.12
CA ALA A 183 -26.63 14.01 -18.25
C ALA A 183 -26.57 14.54 -19.70
N ARG A 184 -25.45 14.32 -20.40
CA ARG A 184 -25.30 14.69 -21.83
C ARG A 184 -26.24 13.89 -22.72
N GLN A 185 -26.34 12.58 -22.49
CA GLN A 185 -27.27 11.71 -23.23
C GLN A 185 -28.73 12.12 -22.99
N HIS A 186 -29.10 12.43 -21.75
CA HIS A 186 -30.44 12.91 -21.42
C HIS A 186 -30.77 14.21 -22.16
N SER A 187 -29.86 15.19 -22.11
CA SER A 187 -30.02 16.46 -22.83
C SER A 187 -30.19 16.27 -24.35
N HIS A 188 -29.45 15.32 -24.94
CA HIS A 188 -29.56 15.00 -26.35
C HIS A 188 -30.92 14.37 -26.70
N LEU A 189 -31.38 13.44 -25.88
CA LEU A 189 -32.70 12.81 -26.03
C LEU A 189 -33.83 13.83 -25.88
N GLU A 190 -33.75 14.73 -24.90
CA GLU A 190 -34.72 15.82 -24.74
C GLU A 190 -34.77 16.71 -25.99
N GLN A 191 -33.63 17.13 -26.53
CA GLN A 191 -33.59 17.94 -27.76
C GLN A 191 -34.19 17.20 -28.96
N ALA A 192 -33.89 15.91 -29.11
CA ALA A 192 -34.46 15.08 -30.17
C ALA A 192 -35.99 14.97 -30.04
N ALA A 193 -36.49 14.78 -28.81
CA ALA A 193 -37.93 14.74 -28.54
C ALA A 193 -38.61 16.07 -28.89
N HIS A 194 -38.05 17.22 -28.49
CA HIS A 194 -38.60 18.54 -28.80
C HIS A 194 -38.69 18.82 -30.31
N ARG A 195 -37.73 18.35 -31.11
CA ARG A 195 -37.77 18.46 -32.58
C ARG A 195 -38.90 17.65 -33.22
N HIS A 196 -39.38 16.61 -32.54
CA HIS A 196 -40.45 15.74 -33.01
C HIS A 196 -41.84 16.14 -32.50
N ILE A 197 -41.97 17.18 -31.65
CA ILE A 197 -43.26 17.73 -31.25
C ILE A 197 -43.81 18.56 -32.43
N PRO A 198 -44.94 18.16 -33.06
CA PRO A 198 -45.52 18.92 -34.16
C PRO A 198 -45.98 20.29 -33.67
N MET A 199 -45.62 21.37 -34.39
CA MET A 199 -46.16 22.70 -34.11
C MET A 199 -47.69 22.66 -34.24
N PRO A 200 -48.45 23.25 -33.29
CA PRO A 200 -49.90 23.31 -33.41
C PRO A 200 -50.25 24.07 -34.69
N ILE A 201 -50.96 23.39 -35.59
CA ILE A 201 -51.46 23.98 -36.84
C ILE A 201 -52.39 25.12 -36.43
N THR A 202 -51.94 26.35 -36.65
CA THR A 202 -52.79 27.53 -36.52
C THR A 202 -53.72 27.50 -37.73
N ILE A 203 -54.96 27.07 -37.52
CA ILE A 203 -56.01 27.10 -38.53
C ILE A 203 -56.48 28.57 -38.63
N LEU A 204 -56.22 29.19 -39.79
CA LEU A 204 -56.79 30.48 -40.21
C LEU A 204 -58.28 30.34 -40.53
#